data_AF-A0A7Y2C0H3-F1
#
_entry.id   AF-A0A7Y2C0H3-F1
#
_cell.length_a   1.000
_cell.length_b   1.000
_cell.length_c   1.000
_cell.angle_alpha   90.00
_cell.angle_beta   90.00
_cell.angle_gamma   90.00
#
_symmetry.space_group_name_H-M   'P 1'
#
loop_
_entity.id
_entity.type
_entity.pdbx_description
1 polymer ?
#
loop_
_entity_poly.entity_id
_entity_poly.type
_entity_poly.pdbx_seq_one_letter_code
_entity_poly.pdbx_strand_id
1 'polypeptide(L)'
;MRHYYLTLCILIITSWLFNSEKPSGQFNHTPPFKDVGGLNSSYSENDLVRLHDMVYQLETNIMRLQSYVELSELANLRALNSNLDRYRNGIDILKLLYEKLLDLDHHFTSINAFHEIHDITNLNNYPEFIAVRESFIDDTRQKSSVELPQFLQQNIFVTVGYTLLSSVFGDGAPAKRNEDINDIACLLDFTVSMQSDLKMIYYETTFLHQATKALLIRCQGLFKEYTSVLDYKKSIQWCRDKDEWDLIDERISRLSERHGFNKTLTIESGFNHQLNDVNTNVEFQISRLISLMEAYDTFISQGINYYSKFNIILDNYENENICVDQLPDEIQKLKQKIDLSIQKYTTAYNLAELQGSELKNLMFANTN
;
A
#
# COMPACT_ATOMS: atom_id res chain seq x y z
N MET A 1 25.93 37.26 -10.05
CA MET A 1 26.94 38.22 -10.57
C MET A 1 26.42 39.18 -11.63
N ARG A 2 25.65 38.77 -12.66
CA ARG A 2 25.13 39.70 -13.69
C ARG A 2 24.19 40.80 -13.17
N HIS A 3 23.36 40.55 -12.16
CA HIS A 3 22.49 41.58 -11.57
C HIS A 3 23.25 42.67 -10.82
N TYR A 4 24.33 42.33 -10.11
CA TYR A 4 25.15 43.30 -9.38
C TYR A 4 25.78 44.34 -10.30
N TYR A 5 26.26 43.92 -11.48
CA TYR A 5 26.82 44.84 -12.47
C TYR A 5 25.76 45.78 -13.06
N LEU A 6 24.52 45.31 -13.24
CA LEU A 6 23.44 46.14 -13.76
C LEU A 6 23.01 47.21 -12.75
N THR A 7 22.87 46.84 -11.48
CA THR A 7 22.54 47.78 -10.41
C THR A 7 23.67 48.79 -10.16
N LEU A 8 24.93 48.36 -10.25
CA LEU A 8 26.09 49.26 -10.16
C LEU A 8 26.13 50.24 -11.33
N CYS A 9 25.85 49.79 -12.56
CA CYS A 9 25.77 50.66 -13.73
C CYS A 9 24.62 51.68 -13.61
N ILE A 10 23.46 51.28 -13.09
CA ILE A 10 22.31 52.17 -12.87
C ILE A 10 22.62 53.21 -11.77
N LEU A 11 23.28 52.82 -10.68
CA LEU A 11 23.72 53.75 -9.63
C LEU A 11 24.78 54.73 -10.13
N ILE A 12 25.70 54.29 -10.99
CA ILE A 12 26.71 55.16 -11.60
C ILE A 12 26.05 56.15 -12.56
N ILE A 13 25.09 55.71 -13.39
CA ILE A 13 24.40 56.57 -14.35
C ILE A 13 23.48 57.58 -13.66
N THR A 14 22.75 57.16 -12.62
CA THR A 14 21.87 58.06 -11.85
C THR A 14 22.66 59.06 -11.01
N SER A 15 23.79 58.65 -10.42
CA SER A 15 24.70 59.56 -9.71
C SER A 15 25.40 60.55 -10.65
N TRP A 16 25.65 60.17 -11.91
CA TRP A 16 26.21 61.06 -12.93
C TRP A 16 25.17 62.07 -13.46
N LEU A 17 23.91 61.64 -13.64
CA LEU A 17 22.81 62.50 -14.09
C LEU A 17 22.33 63.50 -13.02
N PHE A 18 22.40 63.17 -11.72
CA PHE A 18 21.98 64.07 -10.65
C PHE A 18 23.01 65.12 -10.24
N ASN A 19 24.27 65.00 -10.69
CA ASN A 19 25.33 65.94 -10.35
C ASN A 19 25.52 67.07 -11.38
N SER A 20 24.72 67.12 -12.45
CA SER A 20 24.79 68.15 -13.49
C SER A 20 23.92 69.39 -13.22
N GLU A 21 23.14 69.42 -12.13
CA GLU A 21 22.28 70.57 -11.77
C GLU A 21 22.57 71.09 -10.35
N LYS A 22 23.68 71.83 -10.16
CA LYS A 22 23.78 72.86 -9.11
C LYS A 22 24.67 74.03 -9.56
N PRO A 23 24.23 75.29 -9.38
CA PRO A 23 25.07 76.46 -9.60
C PRO A 23 25.86 76.86 -8.33
N SER A 24 27.11 77.29 -8.57
CA SER A 24 27.95 78.21 -7.77
C SER A 24 28.17 77.96 -6.27
N GLY A 25 29.42 77.66 -5.89
CA GLY A 25 29.95 77.82 -4.53
C GLY A 25 31.38 77.32 -4.42
N GLN A 26 32.33 78.25 -4.32
CA GLN A 26 33.78 78.06 -4.27
C GLN A 26 34.25 76.96 -3.30
N PHE A 27 35.08 76.03 -3.79
CA PHE A 27 36.24 75.50 -3.04
C PHE A 27 37.30 75.03 -4.03
N ASN A 28 38.47 75.68 -3.97
CA ASN A 28 39.68 75.33 -4.70
C ASN A 28 40.22 73.99 -4.18
N HIS A 29 40.48 73.04 -5.09
CA HIS A 29 41.71 72.23 -5.17
C HIS A 29 41.56 71.20 -6.31
N THR A 30 42.06 71.54 -7.50
CA THR A 30 42.27 70.63 -8.63
C THR A 30 43.72 70.14 -8.64
N PRO A 31 43.99 68.82 -8.79
CA PRO A 31 45.21 68.36 -9.43
C PRO A 31 45.04 68.37 -10.96
N PRO A 32 46.13 68.50 -11.74
CA PRO A 32 46.05 68.71 -13.18
C PRO A 32 45.83 67.36 -13.89
N PHE A 33 44.62 67.10 -14.37
CA PHE A 33 44.43 66.14 -15.45
C PHE A 33 44.61 66.86 -16.78
N LYS A 34 45.70 66.50 -17.46
CA LYS A 34 46.00 66.89 -18.83
C LYS A 34 44.92 66.39 -19.78
N ASP A 35 44.60 67.27 -20.74
CA ASP A 35 44.04 67.03 -22.06
C ASP A 35 43.78 65.56 -22.44
N VAL A 36 42.51 65.19 -22.42
CA VAL A 36 41.96 64.28 -23.44
C VAL A 36 41.02 65.14 -24.28
N GLY A 37 41.53 65.61 -25.40
CA GLY A 37 40.76 66.37 -26.38
C GLY A 37 39.65 65.52 -27.01
N GLY A 38 38.51 66.17 -27.25
CA GLY A 38 37.61 65.82 -28.34
C GLY A 38 36.47 64.86 -28.02
N LEU A 39 35.53 65.26 -27.16
CA LEU A 39 34.15 64.72 -27.16
C LEU A 39 33.15 65.85 -26.84
N ASN A 40 32.98 66.79 -27.77
CA ASN A 40 31.75 67.58 -27.83
C ASN A 40 30.68 66.74 -28.56
N SER A 41 30.08 65.77 -27.87
CA SER A 41 28.80 65.21 -28.33
C SER A 41 27.68 66.01 -27.65
N SER A 42 27.14 67.02 -28.33
CA SER A 42 25.84 67.55 -27.89
C SER A 42 24.82 66.44 -28.15
N TYR A 43 24.45 65.70 -27.10
CA TYR A 43 23.29 64.82 -27.20
C TYR A 43 22.11 65.68 -27.64
N SER A 44 21.43 65.27 -28.71
CA SER A 44 20.24 65.99 -29.13
C SER A 44 19.17 65.79 -28.07
N GLU A 45 18.28 66.76 -27.88
CA GLU A 45 17.15 66.66 -26.96
C GLU A 45 16.32 65.38 -27.23
N ASN A 46 16.27 64.94 -28.48
CA ASN A 46 15.67 63.67 -28.90
C ASN A 46 16.37 62.42 -28.36
N ASP A 47 17.69 62.46 -28.16
CA ASP A 47 18.46 61.33 -27.60
C ASP A 47 18.21 61.20 -26.09
N LEU A 48 18.05 62.33 -25.39
CA LEU A 48 17.68 62.36 -23.97
C LEU A 48 16.24 61.83 -23.75
N VAL A 49 15.30 62.22 -24.61
CA VAL A 49 13.92 61.71 -24.57
C VAL A 49 13.88 60.20 -24.84
N ARG A 50 14.65 59.69 -25.80
CA ARG A 50 14.76 58.25 -26.07
C ARG A 50 15.38 57.48 -24.90
N LEU A 51 16.42 58.03 -24.28
CA LEU A 51 17.03 57.44 -23.09
C LEU A 51 16.03 57.39 -21.91
N HIS A 52 15.26 58.45 -21.71
CA HIS A 52 14.24 58.49 -20.67
C HIS A 52 13.14 57.44 -20.89
N ASP A 53 12.64 57.32 -22.13
CA ASP A 53 11.65 56.30 -22.48
C ASP A 53 12.21 54.87 -22.31
N MET A 54 13.46 54.64 -22.72
CA MET A 54 14.13 53.34 -22.51
C MET A 54 14.30 53.00 -21.03
N VAL A 55 14.66 53.95 -20.18
CA VAL A 55 14.78 53.74 -18.72
C VAL A 55 13.40 53.43 -18.13
N TYR A 56 12.37 54.18 -18.50
CA TYR A 56 11.00 53.94 -18.05
C TYR A 56 10.48 52.55 -18.46
N GLN A 57 10.75 52.12 -19.70
CA GLN A 57 10.43 50.77 -20.16
C GLN A 57 11.21 49.70 -19.39
N LEU A 58 12.48 49.94 -19.07
CA LEU A 58 13.30 49.01 -18.29
C LEU A 58 12.76 48.85 -16.87
N GLU A 59 12.42 49.95 -16.20
CA GLU A 59 11.82 49.96 -14.86
C GLU A 59 10.48 49.22 -14.85
N THR A 60 9.63 49.48 -15.84
CA THR A 60 8.35 48.80 -16.01
C THR A 60 8.52 47.29 -16.19
N ASN A 61 9.51 46.86 -16.99
CA ASN A 61 9.81 45.45 -17.20
C ASN A 61 10.39 44.79 -15.94
N ILE A 62 11.22 45.51 -15.17
CA ILE A 62 11.74 45.02 -13.88
C ILE A 62 10.59 44.79 -12.89
N MET A 63 9.66 45.73 -12.77
CA MET A 63 8.50 45.58 -11.89
C MET A 63 7.62 44.39 -12.30
N ARG A 64 7.40 44.20 -13.61
CA ARG A 64 6.65 43.03 -14.12
C ARG A 64 7.37 41.72 -13.78
N LEU A 65 8.68 41.64 -13.99
CA LEU A 65 9.47 40.44 -13.68
C LEU A 65 9.44 40.13 -12.17
N GLN A 66 9.54 41.14 -11.31
CA GLN A 66 9.40 40.95 -9.86
C GLN A 66 8.02 40.39 -9.49
N SER A 67 6.96 40.95 -10.07
CA SER A 67 5.59 40.46 -9.87
C SER A 67 5.41 39.00 -10.32
N TYR A 68 5.99 38.60 -11.46
CA TYR A 68 5.94 37.20 -11.92
C TYR A 68 6.71 36.24 -10.99
N VAL A 69 7.85 36.66 -10.46
CA VAL A 69 8.63 35.85 -9.51
C VAL A 69 7.85 35.62 -8.22
N GLU A 70 7.27 36.68 -7.64
CA GLU A 70 6.45 36.58 -6.41
C GLU A 70 5.24 35.66 -6.60
N LEU A 71 4.55 35.77 -7.74
CA LEU A 71 3.42 34.89 -8.07
C LEU A 71 3.85 33.41 -8.20
N SER A 72 5.00 33.16 -8.83
CA SER A 72 5.55 31.81 -8.97
C SER A 72 5.93 31.20 -7.62
N GLU A 73 6.55 31.98 -6.72
CA GLU A 73 6.93 31.51 -5.39
C GLU A 73 5.70 31.24 -4.52
N LEU A 74 4.69 32.10 -4.58
CA LEU A 74 3.42 31.89 -3.90
C LEU A 74 2.71 30.61 -4.39
N ALA A 75 2.75 30.34 -5.69
CA ALA A 75 2.21 29.10 -6.26
C ALA A 75 2.95 27.87 -5.75
N ASN A 76 4.29 27.89 -5.72
CA ASN A 76 5.11 26.78 -5.22
C ASN A 76 4.88 26.52 -3.72
N LEU A 77 4.75 27.57 -2.91
CA LEU A 77 4.43 27.44 -1.48
C LEU A 77 3.06 26.82 -1.24
N ARG A 78 2.05 27.21 -2.04
CA ARG A 78 0.71 26.60 -1.98
C ARG A 78 0.74 25.12 -2.36
N ALA A 79 1.48 24.78 -3.43
CA ALA A 79 1.64 23.40 -3.87
C ALA A 79 2.32 22.54 -2.78
N LEU A 80 3.40 23.03 -2.19
CA LEU A 80 4.08 22.34 -1.09
C LEU A 80 3.14 22.11 0.09
N ASN A 81 2.42 23.13 0.57
CA ASN A 81 1.49 22.96 1.69
C ASN A 81 0.43 21.91 1.40
N SER A 82 -0.19 21.96 0.22
CA SER A 82 -1.14 20.93 -0.21
C SER A 82 -0.51 19.53 -0.20
N ASN A 83 0.73 19.40 -0.65
CA ASN A 83 1.43 18.13 -0.65
C ASN A 83 1.82 17.66 0.76
N LEU A 84 2.13 18.56 1.69
CA LEU A 84 2.38 18.23 3.09
C LEU A 84 1.12 17.77 3.82
N ASP A 85 -0.03 18.38 3.54
CA ASP A 85 -1.32 17.92 4.07
C ASP A 85 -1.64 16.51 3.59
N ARG A 86 -1.45 16.25 2.29
CA ARG A 86 -1.59 14.91 1.69
C ARG A 86 -0.60 13.92 2.29
N TYR A 87 0.62 14.36 2.52
CA TYR A 87 1.66 13.53 3.11
C TYR A 87 1.31 13.12 4.55
N ARG A 88 0.76 14.05 5.33
CA ARG A 88 0.25 13.77 6.68
C ARG A 88 -0.87 12.74 6.64
N ASN A 89 -1.87 12.96 5.80
CA ASN A 89 -2.95 11.99 5.59
C ASN A 89 -2.41 10.62 5.14
N GLY A 90 -1.32 10.61 4.36
CA GLY A 90 -0.67 9.37 3.93
C GLY A 90 -0.08 8.55 5.08
N ILE A 91 0.42 9.18 6.14
CA ILE A 91 0.84 8.47 7.36
C ILE A 91 -0.35 7.78 8.03
N ASP A 92 -1.50 8.45 8.13
CA ASP A 92 -2.71 7.88 8.72
C ASP A 92 -3.23 6.69 7.91
N ILE A 93 -3.20 6.80 6.57
CA ILE A 93 -3.54 5.69 5.67
C ILE A 93 -2.57 4.52 5.87
N LEU A 94 -1.26 4.77 5.95
CA LEU A 94 -0.26 3.72 6.21
C LEU A 94 -0.50 3.02 7.54
N LYS A 95 -0.85 3.78 8.59
CA LYS A 95 -1.22 3.24 9.90
C LYS A 95 -2.46 2.36 9.80
N LEU A 96 -3.50 2.83 9.13
CA LEU A 96 -4.74 2.07 8.93
C LEU A 96 -4.50 0.76 8.15
N LEU A 97 -3.80 0.85 7.01
CA LEU A 97 -3.44 -0.31 6.20
C LEU A 97 -2.62 -1.32 7.00
N TYR A 98 -1.69 -0.84 7.83
CA TYR A 98 -0.88 -1.70 8.66
C TYR A 98 -1.72 -2.50 9.66
N GLU A 99 -2.62 -1.87 10.40
CA GLU A 99 -3.51 -2.58 11.34
C GLU A 99 -4.39 -3.59 10.60
N LYS A 100 -4.95 -3.23 9.43
CA LYS A 100 -5.77 -4.17 8.65
C LYS A 100 -5.00 -5.37 8.14
N LEU A 101 -3.73 -5.18 7.75
CA LEU A 101 -2.86 -6.28 7.33
C LEU A 101 -2.48 -7.19 8.50
N LEU A 102 -2.32 -6.64 9.71
CA LEU A 102 -2.14 -7.45 10.91
C LEU A 102 -3.40 -8.26 11.24
N ASP A 103 -4.58 -7.66 11.16
CA ASP A 103 -5.85 -8.37 11.37
C ASP A 103 -6.04 -9.52 10.36
N LEU A 104 -5.63 -9.32 9.10
CA LEU A 104 -5.62 -10.36 8.07
C LEU A 104 -4.59 -11.46 8.36
N ASP A 105 -3.37 -11.14 8.79
CA ASP A 105 -2.38 -12.17 9.16
C ASP A 105 -2.86 -12.99 10.37
N HIS A 106 -3.50 -12.34 11.34
CA HIS A 106 -4.16 -13.02 12.46
C HIS A 106 -5.34 -13.89 12.02
N HIS A 107 -6.15 -13.41 11.06
CA HIS A 107 -7.22 -14.20 10.46
C HIS A 107 -6.67 -15.53 9.92
N PHE A 108 -5.62 -15.49 9.09
CA PHE A 108 -5.03 -16.70 8.53
C PHE A 108 -4.37 -17.59 9.57
N THR A 109 -3.80 -17.01 10.63
CA THR A 109 -3.25 -17.80 11.75
C THR A 109 -4.35 -18.48 12.56
N SER A 110 -5.54 -17.86 12.67
CA SER A 110 -6.70 -18.43 13.37
C SER A 110 -7.43 -19.51 12.57
N ILE A 111 -7.32 -19.47 11.24
CA ILE A 111 -7.83 -20.52 10.37
C ILE A 111 -6.81 -21.66 10.39
N ASN A 112 -7.05 -22.65 11.25
CA ASN A 112 -6.30 -23.92 11.31
C ASN A 112 -6.57 -24.81 10.09
N ALA A 113 -6.63 -24.25 8.88
CA ALA A 113 -6.97 -24.96 7.65
C ALA A 113 -6.14 -26.24 7.46
N PHE A 114 -4.88 -26.25 7.88
CA PHE A 114 -4.00 -27.43 7.84
C PHE A 114 -4.53 -28.63 8.62
N HIS A 115 -4.94 -28.42 9.87
CA HIS A 115 -5.41 -29.49 10.72
C HIS A 115 -6.84 -29.85 10.34
N GLU A 116 -7.69 -28.85 10.14
CA GLU A 116 -9.11 -29.08 9.88
C GLU A 116 -9.36 -29.78 8.54
N ILE A 117 -8.66 -29.40 7.46
CA ILE A 117 -8.84 -30.06 6.16
C ILE A 117 -8.28 -31.48 6.17
N HIS A 118 -7.13 -31.70 6.82
CA HIS A 118 -6.60 -33.04 6.99
C HIS A 118 -7.54 -33.91 7.82
N ASP A 119 -8.15 -33.33 8.86
CA ASP A 119 -9.01 -34.07 9.76
C ASP A 119 -10.35 -34.45 9.12
N ILE A 120 -10.90 -33.58 8.27
CA ILE A 120 -12.14 -33.83 7.51
C ILE A 120 -11.97 -35.00 6.53
N THR A 121 -10.79 -35.15 5.91
CA THR A 121 -10.59 -36.20 4.89
C THR A 121 -9.94 -37.47 5.42
N ASN A 122 -9.46 -37.46 6.66
CA ASN A 122 -8.88 -38.64 7.26
C ASN A 122 -9.97 -39.55 7.81
N LEU A 123 -10.25 -40.64 7.10
CA LEU A 123 -11.22 -41.66 7.52
C LEU A 123 -10.95 -42.24 8.93
N ASN A 124 -9.72 -42.19 9.41
CA ASN A 124 -9.36 -42.61 10.76
C ASN A 124 -9.91 -41.69 11.87
N ASN A 125 -10.51 -40.57 11.52
CA ASN A 125 -11.16 -39.68 12.49
C ASN A 125 -12.63 -40.04 12.72
N TYR A 126 -13.19 -40.98 11.96
CA TYR A 126 -14.59 -41.39 12.07
C TYR A 126 -14.71 -42.76 12.77
N PRO A 127 -15.28 -42.82 13.99
CA PRO A 127 -15.44 -44.06 14.75
C PRO A 127 -16.22 -45.13 13.99
N GLU A 128 -17.24 -44.73 13.23
CA GLU A 128 -18.09 -45.62 12.42
C GLU A 128 -17.26 -46.32 11.35
N PHE A 129 -16.39 -45.57 10.68
CA PHE A 129 -15.45 -46.13 9.70
C PHE A 129 -14.45 -47.07 10.34
N ILE A 130 -13.88 -46.70 11.50
CA ILE A 130 -12.92 -47.55 12.22
C ILE A 130 -13.58 -48.89 12.59
N ALA A 131 -14.80 -48.86 13.15
CA ALA A 131 -15.53 -50.05 13.56
C ALA A 131 -15.79 -51.01 12.40
N VAL A 132 -16.27 -50.48 11.26
CA VAL A 132 -16.51 -51.29 10.06
C VAL A 132 -15.21 -51.83 9.46
N ARG A 133 -14.15 -51.02 9.42
CA ARG A 133 -12.84 -51.45 8.95
C ARG A 133 -12.25 -52.57 9.79
N GLU A 134 -12.32 -52.47 11.12
CA GLU A 134 -11.82 -53.51 12.04
C GLU A 134 -12.60 -54.82 11.85
N SER A 135 -13.93 -54.74 11.71
CA SER A 135 -14.78 -55.89 11.37
C SER A 135 -14.30 -56.59 10.08
N PHE A 136 -14.03 -55.82 9.02
CA PHE A 136 -13.53 -56.38 7.77
C PHE A 136 -12.10 -56.92 7.84
N ILE A 137 -11.21 -56.28 8.62
CA ILE A 137 -9.85 -56.77 8.86
C ILE A 137 -9.89 -58.13 9.56
N ASP A 138 -10.69 -58.27 10.60
CA ASP A 138 -10.80 -59.51 11.37
C ASP A 138 -11.39 -60.65 10.54
N ASP A 139 -12.39 -60.37 9.71
CA ASP A 139 -12.96 -61.32 8.74
C ASP A 139 -11.96 -61.74 7.65
N THR A 140 -11.05 -60.85 7.25
CA THR A 140 -10.05 -61.11 6.18
C THR A 140 -8.83 -61.86 6.70
N ARG A 141 -8.40 -61.59 7.95
CA ARG A 141 -7.30 -62.29 8.63
C ARG A 141 -7.53 -63.78 8.79
N GLN A 142 -8.79 -64.22 8.85
CA GLN A 142 -9.13 -65.65 8.91
C GLN A 142 -8.80 -66.40 7.60
N LYS A 143 -8.67 -65.71 6.45
CA LYS A 143 -8.41 -66.31 5.13
C LYS A 143 -7.11 -65.90 4.45
N SER A 144 -6.53 -64.75 4.77
CA SER A 144 -5.29 -64.27 4.13
C SER A 144 -4.29 -63.71 5.15
N SER A 145 -3.00 -63.96 4.91
CA SER A 145 -1.89 -63.42 5.72
C SER A 145 -1.48 -62.00 5.33
N VAL A 146 -2.27 -61.30 4.52
CA VAL A 146 -1.92 -59.99 3.97
C VAL A 146 -2.43 -58.90 4.89
N GLU A 147 -1.57 -58.46 5.80
CA GLU A 147 -1.82 -57.28 6.64
C GLU A 147 -1.43 -56.01 5.89
N LEU A 148 -2.31 -55.01 5.90
CA LEU A 148 -1.98 -53.69 5.37
C LEU A 148 -0.99 -53.01 6.32
N PRO A 149 0.26 -52.69 5.90
CA PRO A 149 1.22 -52.00 6.75
C PRO A 149 0.67 -50.67 7.27
N GLN A 150 1.04 -50.30 8.50
CA GLN A 150 0.53 -49.10 9.17
C GLN A 150 0.69 -47.80 8.36
N PHE A 151 1.78 -47.68 7.57
CA PHE A 151 2.00 -46.50 6.73
C PHE A 151 1.03 -46.41 5.54
N LEU A 152 0.50 -47.55 5.05
CA LEU A 152 -0.51 -47.57 3.99
C LEU A 152 -1.92 -47.34 4.52
N GLN A 153 -2.17 -47.63 5.80
CA GLN A 153 -3.45 -47.34 6.48
C GLN A 153 -3.73 -45.83 6.64
N GLN A 154 -2.71 -44.99 6.44
CA GLN A 154 -2.85 -43.54 6.42
C GLN A 154 -3.18 -42.99 5.03
N ASN A 155 -3.00 -43.80 3.98
CA ASN A 155 -3.37 -43.40 2.62
C ASN A 155 -4.86 -43.69 2.41
N ILE A 156 -5.63 -42.64 2.14
CA ILE A 156 -7.09 -42.70 1.93
C ILE A 156 -7.45 -43.71 0.83
N PHE A 157 -6.83 -43.65 -0.34
CA PHE A 157 -7.17 -44.53 -1.46
C PHE A 157 -6.85 -46.00 -1.16
N VAL A 158 -5.72 -46.26 -0.51
CA VAL A 158 -5.35 -47.62 -0.12
C VAL A 158 -6.27 -48.14 0.97
N THR A 159 -6.65 -47.30 1.93
CA THR A 159 -7.54 -47.67 3.03
C THR A 159 -8.95 -47.94 2.53
N VAL A 160 -9.50 -47.08 1.67
CA VAL A 160 -10.79 -47.30 1.01
C VAL A 160 -10.74 -48.56 0.15
N GLY A 161 -9.72 -48.70 -0.71
CA GLY A 161 -9.56 -49.87 -1.58
C GLY A 161 -9.43 -51.18 -0.79
N TYR A 162 -8.67 -51.18 0.30
CA TYR A 162 -8.54 -52.33 1.18
C TYR A 162 -9.87 -52.68 1.86
N THR A 163 -10.59 -51.68 2.38
CA THR A 163 -11.91 -51.87 3.01
C THR A 163 -12.92 -52.49 2.03
N LEU A 164 -12.95 -52.01 0.78
CA LEU A 164 -13.81 -52.55 -0.27
C LEU A 164 -13.41 -53.96 -0.73
N LEU A 165 -12.10 -54.26 -0.78
CA LEU A 165 -11.63 -55.61 -1.10
C LEU A 165 -11.95 -56.59 0.03
N SER A 166 -11.69 -56.20 1.27
CA SER A 166 -11.98 -57.00 2.46
C SER A 166 -13.48 -57.27 2.62
N SER A 167 -14.34 -56.32 2.27
CA SER A 167 -15.78 -56.55 2.32
C SER A 167 -16.25 -57.59 1.28
N VAL A 168 -15.62 -57.67 0.10
CA VAL A 168 -15.93 -58.68 -0.93
C VAL A 168 -15.37 -60.06 -0.55
N PHE A 169 -14.14 -60.12 -0.04
CA PHE A 169 -13.42 -61.37 0.19
C PHE A 169 -13.48 -61.92 1.62
N GLY A 170 -14.06 -61.18 2.58
CA GLY A 170 -14.21 -61.58 3.98
C GLY A 170 -15.16 -62.76 4.22
N ASP A 171 -15.04 -63.39 5.40
CA ASP A 171 -15.82 -64.59 5.79
C ASP A 171 -17.22 -64.30 6.38
N GLY A 172 -17.58 -63.03 6.55
CA GLY A 172 -18.88 -62.60 7.07
C GLY A 172 -20.08 -62.92 6.16
N ALA A 173 -21.27 -62.99 6.76
CA ALA A 173 -22.52 -63.21 6.03
C ALA A 173 -22.76 -62.09 4.99
N PRO A 174 -23.13 -62.41 3.72
CA PRO A 174 -23.32 -61.40 2.68
C PRO A 174 -24.28 -60.26 3.04
N ALA A 175 -25.36 -60.57 3.78
CA ALA A 175 -26.32 -59.57 4.23
C ALA A 175 -25.71 -58.55 5.20
N LYS A 176 -24.95 -59.03 6.19
CA LYS A 176 -24.26 -58.18 7.17
C LYS A 176 -23.18 -57.32 6.51
N ARG A 177 -22.42 -57.87 5.56
CA ARG A 177 -21.39 -57.11 4.84
C ARG A 177 -21.98 -55.98 3.99
N ASN A 178 -23.14 -56.21 3.37
CA ASN A 178 -23.84 -55.15 2.64
C ASN A 178 -24.36 -54.06 3.59
N GLU A 179 -24.85 -54.44 4.77
CA GLU A 179 -25.26 -53.50 5.81
C GLU A 179 -24.06 -52.65 6.28
N ASP A 180 -22.96 -53.29 6.67
CA ASP A 180 -21.73 -52.62 7.13
C ASP A 180 -21.14 -51.66 6.08
N ILE A 181 -21.18 -52.01 4.78
CA ILE A 181 -20.75 -51.10 3.69
C ILE A 181 -21.68 -49.90 3.57
N ASN A 182 -23.00 -50.14 3.64
CA ASN A 182 -23.99 -49.07 3.50
C ASN A 182 -23.87 -48.06 4.65
N ASP A 183 -23.53 -48.52 5.85
CA ASP A 183 -23.36 -47.67 7.02
C ASP A 183 -22.21 -46.66 6.87
N ILE A 184 -21.20 -46.96 6.06
CA ILE A 184 -20.05 -46.07 5.80
C ILE A 184 -19.99 -45.53 4.36
N ALA A 185 -20.98 -45.85 3.53
CA ALA A 185 -20.97 -45.51 2.11
C ALA A 185 -20.82 -44.00 1.87
N CYS A 186 -21.54 -43.19 2.66
CA CYS A 186 -21.44 -41.74 2.59
C CYS A 186 -20.07 -41.21 3.02
N LEU A 187 -19.46 -41.77 4.07
CA LEU A 187 -18.11 -41.37 4.51
C LEU A 187 -17.05 -41.70 3.46
N LEU A 188 -17.17 -42.88 2.84
CA LEU A 188 -16.29 -43.32 1.76
C LEU A 188 -16.41 -42.41 0.53
N ASP A 189 -17.64 -42.18 0.07
CA ASP A 189 -17.93 -41.31 -1.07
C ASP A 189 -17.46 -39.88 -0.83
N PHE A 190 -17.84 -39.29 0.31
CA PHE A 190 -17.42 -37.96 0.70
C PHE A 190 -15.90 -37.83 0.70
N THR A 191 -15.21 -38.76 1.36
CA THR A 191 -13.75 -38.69 1.48
C THR A 191 -13.08 -38.74 0.11
N VAL A 192 -13.49 -39.68 -0.76
CA VAL A 192 -12.87 -39.83 -2.09
C VAL A 192 -13.18 -38.63 -2.97
N SER A 193 -14.43 -38.16 -2.97
CA SER A 193 -14.90 -37.06 -3.80
C SER A 193 -14.29 -35.72 -3.37
N MET A 194 -14.21 -35.46 -2.07
CA MET A 194 -13.78 -34.15 -1.54
C MET A 194 -12.28 -34.05 -1.25
N GLN A 195 -11.51 -35.13 -1.29
CA GLN A 195 -10.07 -35.11 -0.97
C GLN A 195 -9.28 -34.12 -1.84
N SER A 196 -9.54 -34.09 -3.14
CA SER A 196 -8.84 -33.18 -4.06
C SER A 196 -9.28 -31.73 -3.85
N ASP A 197 -10.57 -31.54 -3.62
CA ASP A 197 -11.22 -30.24 -3.49
C ASP A 197 -10.84 -29.52 -2.20
N LEU A 198 -10.87 -30.23 -1.07
CA LEU A 198 -10.42 -29.69 0.21
C LEU A 198 -8.91 -29.38 0.18
N LYS A 199 -8.11 -30.21 -0.51
CA LYS A 199 -6.69 -29.91 -0.76
C LYS A 199 -6.49 -28.65 -1.61
N MET A 200 -7.38 -28.36 -2.56
CA MET A 200 -7.36 -27.10 -3.32
C MET A 200 -7.64 -25.90 -2.42
N ILE A 201 -8.71 -25.95 -1.61
CA ILE A 201 -9.06 -24.90 -0.64
C ILE A 201 -7.88 -24.59 0.27
N TYR A 202 -7.20 -25.63 0.75
CA TYR A 202 -6.01 -25.54 1.57
C TYR A 202 -4.86 -24.75 0.91
N TYR A 203 -4.48 -25.12 -0.33
CA TYR A 203 -3.36 -24.46 -1.01
C TYR A 203 -3.69 -23.00 -1.36
N GLU A 204 -4.93 -22.74 -1.78
CA GLU A 204 -5.37 -21.40 -2.12
C GLU A 204 -5.45 -20.50 -0.88
N THR A 205 -5.87 -21.04 0.26
CA THR A 205 -5.80 -20.32 1.55
C THR A 205 -4.35 -20.02 1.95
N THR A 206 -3.44 -20.97 1.76
CA THR A 206 -2.01 -20.78 2.03
C THR A 206 -1.41 -19.69 1.11
N PHE A 207 -1.82 -19.67 -0.15
CA PHE A 207 -1.43 -18.64 -1.10
C PHE A 207 -1.89 -17.24 -0.65
N LEU A 208 -3.15 -17.11 -0.20
CA LEU A 208 -3.67 -15.84 0.35
C LEU A 208 -2.92 -15.39 1.60
N HIS A 209 -2.54 -16.32 2.48
CA HIS A 209 -1.74 -16.00 3.67
C HIS A 209 -0.37 -15.43 3.28
N GLN A 210 0.30 -16.06 2.31
CA GLN A 210 1.60 -15.57 1.81
C GLN A 210 1.48 -14.19 1.14
N ALA A 211 0.42 -13.96 0.37
CA ALA A 211 0.14 -12.66 -0.24
C ALA A 211 -0.10 -11.56 0.82
N THR A 212 -0.80 -11.88 1.91
CA THR A 212 -0.96 -10.98 3.07
C THR A 212 0.38 -10.58 3.67
N LYS A 213 1.25 -11.56 3.92
CA LYS A 213 2.61 -11.30 4.45
C LYS A 213 3.43 -10.43 3.52
N ALA A 214 3.34 -10.64 2.21
CA ALA A 214 4.03 -9.82 1.23
C ALA A 214 3.54 -8.36 1.25
N LEU A 215 2.23 -8.13 1.36
CA LEU A 215 1.65 -6.79 1.52
C LEU A 215 2.08 -6.13 2.84
N LEU A 216 2.12 -6.87 3.94
CA LEU A 216 2.59 -6.37 5.23
C LEU A 216 4.04 -5.90 5.16
N ILE A 217 4.93 -6.71 4.58
CA ILE A 217 6.35 -6.34 4.37
C ILE A 217 6.46 -5.10 3.48
N ARG A 218 5.67 -5.04 2.40
CA ARG A 218 5.63 -3.87 1.50
C ARG A 218 5.16 -2.61 2.23
N CYS A 219 4.14 -2.71 3.09
CA CYS A 219 3.65 -1.60 3.91
C CYS A 219 4.72 -1.10 4.89
N GLN A 220 5.39 -2.01 5.59
CA GLN A 220 6.48 -1.68 6.51
C GLN A 220 7.67 -1.02 5.80
N GLY A 221 8.03 -1.53 4.62
CA GLY A 221 9.07 -0.96 3.77
C GLY A 221 8.71 0.45 3.31
N LEU A 222 7.48 0.62 2.79
CA LEU A 222 6.98 1.90 2.35
C LEU A 222 6.97 2.92 3.48
N PHE A 223 6.49 2.56 4.67
CA PHE A 223 6.49 3.47 5.81
C PHE A 223 7.89 4.03 6.12
N LYS A 224 8.92 3.16 6.13
CA LYS A 224 10.31 3.58 6.38
C LYS A 224 10.82 4.57 5.32
N GLU A 225 10.45 4.37 4.07
CA GLU A 225 10.82 5.27 2.97
C GLU A 225 10.00 6.55 3.03
N TYR A 226 8.72 6.45 3.35
CA TYR A 226 7.80 7.56 3.51
C TYR A 226 8.35 8.51 4.55
N THR A 227 8.66 8.02 5.76
CA THR A 227 9.14 8.81 6.90
C THR A 227 10.62 9.22 6.80
N SER A 228 11.35 8.76 5.78
CA SER A 228 12.76 9.12 5.60
C SER A 228 12.95 10.62 5.33
N VAL A 229 11.97 11.26 4.69
CA VAL A 229 11.91 12.72 4.46
C VAL A 229 11.91 13.50 5.78
N LEU A 230 11.45 12.87 6.86
CA LEU A 230 11.39 13.41 8.22
C LEU A 230 12.61 13.02 9.09
N ASP A 231 13.63 12.37 8.50
CA ASP A 231 14.74 11.71 9.20
C ASP A 231 14.27 10.73 10.30
N TYR A 232 13.11 10.10 10.09
CA TYR A 232 12.59 9.06 10.98
C TYR A 232 12.87 7.68 10.37
N LYS A 233 13.77 6.94 11.01
CA LYS A 233 14.36 5.69 10.48
C LYS A 233 13.80 4.41 11.11
N LYS A 234 12.93 4.54 12.12
CA LYS A 234 12.37 3.40 12.86
C LYS A 234 11.24 2.75 12.06
N SER A 235 10.94 1.48 12.35
CA SER A 235 9.86 0.76 11.68
C SER A 235 8.48 1.25 12.15
N ILE A 236 7.45 0.98 11.34
CA ILE A 236 6.06 1.23 11.73
C ILE A 236 5.67 0.44 12.99
N GLN A 237 6.18 -0.78 13.14
CA GLN A 237 5.99 -1.59 14.34
C GLN A 237 6.56 -0.88 15.57
N TRP A 238 7.77 -0.34 15.49
CA TRP A 238 8.34 0.42 16.60
C TRP A 238 7.51 1.67 16.91
N CYS A 239 7.10 2.40 15.86
CA CYS A 239 6.26 3.59 16.00
C CYS A 239 4.97 3.28 16.75
N ARG A 240 4.32 2.17 16.38
CA ARG A 240 3.12 1.64 17.03
C ARG A 240 3.36 1.24 18.48
N ASP A 241 4.42 0.47 18.75
CA ASP A 241 4.72 -0.07 20.08
C ASP A 241 5.16 0.99 21.09
N LYS A 242 5.73 2.11 20.62
CA LYS A 242 6.18 3.23 21.44
C LYS A 242 5.29 4.46 21.37
N ASP A 243 4.18 4.38 20.63
CA ASP A 243 3.24 5.47 20.41
C ASP A 243 3.93 6.76 19.92
N GLU A 244 4.86 6.63 18.97
CA GLU A 244 5.64 7.75 18.43
C GLU A 244 4.91 8.51 17.30
N TRP A 245 3.58 8.38 17.19
CA TRP A 245 2.80 9.05 16.13
C TRP A 245 2.87 10.58 16.25
N ASP A 246 2.77 11.11 17.48
CA ASP A 246 2.90 12.55 17.75
C ASP A 246 4.28 13.10 17.34
N LEU A 247 5.33 12.29 17.46
CA LEU A 247 6.68 12.67 17.03
C LEU A 247 6.76 12.80 15.51
N ILE A 248 6.05 11.96 14.76
CA ILE A 248 5.96 12.06 13.29
C ILE A 248 5.21 13.35 12.91
N ASP A 249 4.08 13.62 13.55
CA ASP A 249 3.30 14.84 13.34
C ASP A 249 4.09 16.12 13.65
N GLU A 250 4.85 16.11 14.75
CA GLU A 250 5.76 17.22 15.10
C GLU A 250 6.83 17.41 14.02
N ARG A 251 7.39 16.32 13.45
CA ARG A 251 8.38 16.41 12.36
C ARG A 251 7.79 16.92 11.05
N ILE A 252 6.55 16.54 10.72
CA ILE A 252 5.83 17.09 9.56
C ILE A 252 5.59 18.58 9.76
N SER A 253 5.15 18.99 10.95
CA SER A 253 4.92 20.40 11.30
C SER A 253 6.22 21.21 11.19
N ARG A 254 7.34 20.69 11.71
CA ARG A 254 8.67 21.32 11.55
C ARG A 254 9.13 21.42 10.10
N LEU A 255 8.78 20.44 9.26
CA LEU A 255 9.10 20.48 7.83
C LEU A 255 8.28 21.59 7.13
N SER A 256 7.00 21.74 7.50
CA SER A 256 6.16 22.85 7.05
C SER A 256 6.70 24.20 7.51
N GLU A 257 7.12 24.35 8.77
CA GLU A 257 7.69 25.60 9.29
C GLU A 257 9.04 25.97 8.65
N ARG A 258 9.88 24.97 8.33
CA ARG A 258 11.19 25.18 7.70
C ARG A 258 11.06 25.65 6.24
N HIS A 259 10.02 25.21 5.55
CA HIS A 259 9.83 25.42 4.11
C HIS A 259 8.61 26.29 3.75
N GLY A 260 7.79 26.68 4.73
CA GLY A 260 6.59 27.50 4.60
C GLY A 260 6.68 28.86 5.30
N PHE A 261 5.86 29.82 4.83
CA PHE A 261 5.48 31.18 5.26
C PHE A 261 6.34 32.07 6.19
N ASN A 262 7.17 31.54 7.08
CA ASN A 262 7.92 32.34 8.07
C ASN A 262 9.27 32.88 7.57
N LYS A 263 9.69 32.52 6.35
CA LYS A 263 10.74 33.27 5.67
C LYS A 263 10.11 34.50 5.02
N THR A 264 10.38 35.67 5.61
CA THR A 264 10.43 36.94 4.87
C THR A 264 11.01 36.65 3.49
N LEU A 265 10.32 37.05 2.42
CA LEU A 265 10.71 36.83 1.02
C LEU A 265 12.09 37.45 0.73
N THR A 266 13.15 36.85 1.23
CA THR A 266 14.51 37.14 0.85
C THR A 266 14.78 36.30 -0.37
N ILE A 267 14.91 36.99 -1.50
CA ILE A 267 15.25 36.47 -2.83
C ILE A 267 16.65 35.83 -2.75
N GLU A 268 16.74 34.65 -2.14
CA GLU A 268 17.93 33.81 -2.16
C GLU A 268 17.74 32.75 -3.22
N SER A 269 18.54 32.81 -4.28
CA SER A 269 18.48 31.95 -5.47
C SER A 269 18.65 30.45 -5.22
N GLY A 270 18.85 30.01 -3.97
CA GLY A 270 18.92 28.59 -3.57
C GLY A 270 17.64 28.04 -2.92
N PHE A 271 16.70 28.90 -2.50
CA PHE A 271 15.49 28.49 -1.79
C PHE A 271 14.55 27.66 -2.68
N ASN A 272 14.42 28.05 -3.96
CA ASN A 272 13.54 27.36 -4.92
C ASN A 272 14.00 25.94 -5.27
N HIS A 273 15.31 25.66 -5.29
CA HIS A 273 15.80 24.29 -5.57
C HIS A 273 15.48 23.35 -4.41
N GLN A 274 15.76 23.77 -3.18
CA GLN A 274 15.49 22.96 -1.99
C GLN A 274 13.99 22.70 -1.78
N LEU A 275 13.15 23.69 -2.11
CA LEU A 275 11.70 23.56 -2.03
C LEU A 275 11.15 22.56 -3.07
N ASN A 276 11.66 22.61 -4.30
CA ASN A 276 11.31 21.65 -5.34
C ASN A 276 11.75 20.22 -4.98
N ASP A 277 12.95 20.04 -4.43
CA ASP A 277 13.45 18.71 -4.03
C ASP A 277 12.57 18.06 -2.95
N VAL A 278 12.16 18.82 -1.94
CA VAL A 278 11.26 18.34 -0.88
C VAL A 278 9.90 18.01 -1.47
N ASN A 279 9.36 18.88 -2.32
CA ASN A 279 8.06 18.68 -2.96
C ASN A 279 8.04 17.40 -3.82
N THR A 280 9.05 17.21 -4.66
CA THR A 280 9.18 16.00 -5.50
C THR A 280 9.31 14.74 -4.67
N ASN A 281 10.09 14.77 -3.57
CA ASN A 281 10.21 13.61 -2.68
C ASN A 281 8.86 13.27 -2.04
N VAL A 282 8.12 14.27 -1.56
CA VAL A 282 6.79 14.07 -0.97
C VAL A 282 5.81 13.49 -1.97
N GLU A 283 5.71 14.07 -3.17
CA GLU A 283 4.85 13.58 -4.25
C GLU A 283 5.16 12.14 -4.64
N PHE A 284 6.46 11.80 -4.71
CA PHE A 284 6.89 10.44 -5.00
C PHE A 284 6.43 9.44 -3.94
N GLN A 285 6.56 9.77 -2.65
CA GLN A 285 6.09 8.88 -1.58
C GLN A 285 4.55 8.71 -1.61
N ILE A 286 3.81 9.79 -1.90
CA ILE A 286 2.35 9.73 -2.07
C ILE A 286 1.97 8.78 -3.22
N SER A 287 2.64 8.87 -4.37
CA SER A 287 2.41 7.96 -5.51
C SER A 287 2.62 6.49 -5.14
N ARG A 288 3.65 6.19 -4.35
CA ARG A 288 3.91 4.83 -3.89
C ARG A 288 2.87 4.30 -2.92
N LEU A 289 2.32 5.16 -2.06
CA LEU A 289 1.20 4.83 -1.18
C LEU A 289 -0.05 4.47 -1.97
N ILE A 290 -0.37 5.22 -3.02
CA ILE A 290 -1.50 4.90 -3.91
C ILE A 290 -1.33 3.50 -4.51
N SER A 291 -0.14 3.16 -5.01
CA SER A 291 0.12 1.82 -5.53
C SER A 291 0.01 0.71 -4.47
N LEU A 292 0.29 1.00 -3.20
CA LEU A 292 0.05 0.06 -2.11
C LEU A 292 -1.45 -0.10 -1.83
N MET A 293 -2.20 1.00 -1.82
CA MET A 293 -3.66 0.99 -1.64
C MET A 293 -4.36 0.18 -2.74
N GLU A 294 -3.99 0.38 -4.01
CA GLU A 294 -4.53 -0.38 -5.14
C GLU A 294 -4.22 -1.88 -5.01
N ALA A 295 -3.01 -2.22 -4.57
CA ALA A 295 -2.62 -3.61 -4.35
C ALA A 295 -3.40 -4.25 -3.18
N TYR A 296 -3.66 -3.49 -2.12
CA TYR A 296 -4.49 -3.91 -1.00
C TYR A 296 -5.94 -4.15 -1.45
N ASP A 297 -6.55 -3.20 -2.15
CA ASP A 297 -7.92 -3.29 -2.65
C ASP A 297 -8.10 -4.49 -3.61
N THR A 298 -7.14 -4.69 -4.51
CA THR A 298 -7.09 -5.86 -5.39
C THR A 298 -7.03 -7.15 -4.57
N PHE A 299 -6.21 -7.20 -3.52
CA PHE A 299 -6.09 -8.37 -2.66
C PHE A 299 -7.39 -8.66 -1.90
N ILE A 300 -8.08 -7.65 -1.38
CA ILE A 300 -9.39 -7.82 -0.72
C ILE A 300 -10.41 -8.40 -1.70
N SER A 301 -10.49 -7.83 -2.91
CA SER A 301 -11.38 -8.32 -3.97
C SER A 301 -11.07 -9.77 -4.36
N GLN A 302 -9.78 -10.11 -4.48
CA GLN A 302 -9.36 -11.50 -4.72
C GLN A 302 -9.77 -12.42 -3.58
N GLY A 303 -9.56 -12.02 -2.33
CA GLY A 303 -9.98 -12.80 -1.16
C GLY A 303 -11.46 -13.17 -1.19
N ILE A 304 -12.34 -12.20 -1.48
CA ILE A 304 -13.79 -12.45 -1.65
C ILE A 304 -14.04 -13.54 -2.69
N ASN A 305 -13.38 -13.43 -3.85
CA ASN A 305 -13.54 -14.40 -4.95
C ASN A 305 -13.04 -15.81 -4.58
N TYR A 306 -11.90 -15.92 -3.88
CA TYR A 306 -11.38 -17.21 -3.41
C TYR A 306 -12.32 -17.87 -2.40
N TYR A 307 -12.79 -17.15 -1.40
CA TYR A 307 -13.72 -17.73 -0.42
C TYR A 307 -15.08 -18.08 -1.06
N SER A 308 -15.55 -17.28 -2.02
CA SER A 308 -16.76 -17.61 -2.79
C SER A 308 -16.57 -18.89 -3.61
N LYS A 309 -15.38 -19.06 -4.22
CA LYS A 309 -15.00 -20.30 -4.90
C LYS A 309 -14.95 -21.49 -3.94
N PHE A 310 -14.42 -21.31 -2.73
CA PHE A 310 -14.41 -22.38 -1.71
C PHE A 310 -15.82 -22.81 -1.35
N ASN A 311 -16.75 -21.87 -1.21
CA ASN A 311 -18.14 -22.20 -0.94
C ASN A 311 -18.77 -23.03 -2.07
N ILE A 312 -18.57 -22.61 -3.33
CA ILE A 312 -19.03 -23.36 -4.51
C ILE A 312 -18.44 -24.78 -4.53
N ILE A 313 -17.16 -24.94 -4.20
CA ILE A 313 -16.52 -26.26 -4.12
C ILE A 313 -17.23 -27.14 -3.09
N LEU A 314 -17.51 -26.61 -1.89
CA LEU A 314 -18.15 -27.39 -0.83
C LEU A 314 -19.63 -27.69 -1.12
N ASP A 315 -20.33 -26.81 -1.84
CA ASP A 315 -21.74 -26.99 -2.21
C ASP A 315 -21.93 -27.93 -3.42
N ASN A 316 -20.86 -28.21 -4.17
CA ASN A 316 -20.91 -29.12 -5.32
C ASN A 316 -20.78 -30.60 -4.94
N TYR A 317 -20.75 -30.95 -3.64
CA TYR A 317 -20.78 -32.35 -3.23
C TYR A 317 -22.12 -32.99 -3.59
N GLU A 318 -22.16 -33.76 -4.68
CA GLU A 318 -23.39 -34.25 -5.33
C GLU A 318 -24.32 -35.03 -4.38
N ASN A 319 -23.73 -35.77 -3.43
CA ASN A 319 -24.46 -36.67 -2.53
C ASN A 319 -24.79 -36.04 -1.17
N GLU A 320 -24.58 -34.73 -0.98
CA GLU A 320 -24.85 -34.04 0.30
C GLU A 320 -26.26 -34.32 0.82
N ASN A 321 -27.27 -34.22 -0.05
CA ASN A 321 -28.69 -34.43 0.30
C ASN A 321 -29.02 -35.89 0.67
N ILE A 322 -28.22 -36.85 0.22
CA ILE A 322 -28.40 -38.27 0.51
C ILE A 322 -27.68 -38.62 1.83
N CYS A 323 -26.58 -37.94 2.11
CA CYS A 323 -25.65 -38.25 3.19
C CYS A 323 -25.74 -37.32 4.40
N VAL A 324 -26.76 -36.44 4.48
CA VAL A 324 -26.88 -35.36 5.47
C VAL A 324 -26.57 -35.83 6.90
N ASP A 325 -27.16 -36.95 7.33
CA ASP A 325 -27.05 -37.44 8.71
C ASP A 325 -25.73 -38.20 9.00
N GLN A 326 -24.95 -38.52 7.96
CA GLN A 326 -23.69 -39.26 8.05
C GLN A 326 -22.46 -38.41 7.71
N LEU A 327 -22.67 -37.16 7.29
CA LEU A 327 -21.58 -36.25 6.98
C LEU A 327 -20.95 -35.67 8.26
N PRO A 328 -19.62 -35.50 8.28
CA PRO A 328 -18.91 -34.86 9.37
C PRO A 328 -19.42 -33.44 9.68
N ASP A 329 -19.69 -33.16 10.97
CA ASP A 329 -20.04 -31.82 11.47
C ASP A 329 -18.97 -30.77 11.10
N GLU A 330 -17.72 -31.21 10.95
CA GLU A 330 -16.56 -30.41 10.57
C GLU A 330 -16.76 -29.72 9.21
N ILE A 331 -17.50 -30.33 8.29
CA ILE A 331 -17.81 -29.74 6.98
C ILE A 331 -18.73 -28.53 7.15
N GLN A 332 -19.76 -28.66 7.97
CA GLN A 332 -20.68 -27.55 8.26
C GLN A 332 -19.95 -26.41 8.95
N LYS A 333 -19.05 -26.72 9.90
CA LYS A 333 -18.18 -25.73 10.55
C LYS A 333 -17.27 -25.04 9.52
N LEU A 334 -16.74 -25.77 8.54
CA LEU A 334 -15.91 -25.20 7.47
C LEU A 334 -16.72 -24.26 6.56
N LYS A 335 -17.93 -24.66 6.13
CA LYS A 335 -18.86 -23.81 5.35
C LYS A 335 -19.15 -22.50 6.11
N GLN A 336 -19.50 -22.58 7.39
CA GLN A 336 -19.75 -21.41 8.24
C GLN A 336 -18.52 -20.49 8.37
N LYS A 337 -17.32 -21.06 8.50
CA LYS A 337 -16.07 -20.28 8.55
C LYS A 337 -15.80 -19.56 7.24
N ILE A 338 -16.08 -20.19 6.10
CA ILE A 338 -15.96 -19.59 4.78
C ILE A 338 -16.94 -18.42 4.64
N ASP A 339 -18.21 -18.60 5.00
CA ASP A 339 -19.21 -17.53 4.98
C ASP A 339 -18.83 -16.34 5.85
N LEU A 340 -18.37 -16.63 7.08
CA LEU A 340 -17.86 -15.59 7.99
C LEU A 340 -16.65 -14.88 7.40
N SER A 341 -15.78 -15.60 6.69
CA SER A 341 -14.62 -15.01 6.03
C SER A 341 -15.04 -14.09 4.89
N ILE A 342 -15.99 -14.49 4.04
CA ILE A 342 -16.58 -13.62 3.01
C ILE A 342 -17.12 -12.34 3.65
N GLN A 343 -17.91 -12.46 4.72
CA GLN A 343 -18.46 -11.30 5.43
C GLN A 343 -17.35 -10.37 5.96
N LYS A 344 -16.29 -10.92 6.58
CA LYS A 344 -15.15 -10.14 7.06
C LYS A 344 -14.44 -9.42 5.93
N TYR A 345 -14.24 -10.06 4.78
CA TYR A 345 -13.64 -9.43 3.62
C TYR A 345 -14.51 -8.32 3.04
N THR A 346 -15.83 -8.50 2.98
CA THR A 346 -16.75 -7.48 2.47
C THR A 346 -16.92 -6.28 3.41
N THR A 347 -16.74 -6.48 4.73
CA THR A 347 -17.06 -5.45 5.74
C THR A 347 -15.84 -4.98 6.52
N ALA A 348 -15.18 -5.88 7.25
CA ALA A 348 -14.12 -5.53 8.20
C ALA A 348 -12.79 -5.18 7.52
N TYR A 349 -12.48 -5.83 6.39
CA TYR A 349 -11.25 -5.60 5.62
C TYR A 349 -11.47 -4.71 4.41
N ASN A 350 -12.71 -4.56 3.95
CA ASN A 350 -13.00 -3.59 2.91
C ASN A 350 -12.95 -2.18 3.51
N LEU A 351 -12.02 -1.37 3.03
CA LEU A 351 -11.91 0.02 3.43
C LEU A 351 -12.69 0.86 2.43
N ALA A 352 -13.98 1.10 2.73
CA ALA A 352 -14.85 1.92 1.89
C ALA A 352 -14.27 3.34 1.70
N GLU A 353 -13.53 3.82 2.70
CA GLU A 353 -12.79 5.08 2.68
C GLU A 353 -11.70 5.10 1.59
N LEU A 354 -11.07 3.97 1.26
CA LEU A 354 -10.10 3.89 0.17
C LEU A 354 -10.75 3.82 -1.21
N GLN A 355 -12.00 3.36 -1.29
CA GLN A 355 -12.75 3.18 -2.54
C GLN A 355 -13.50 4.45 -2.98
N GLY A 356 -13.71 5.40 -2.06
CA GLY A 356 -14.40 6.66 -2.33
C GLY A 356 -13.59 7.64 -3.19
N SER A 357 -14.28 8.39 -4.06
CA SER A 357 -13.70 9.56 -4.72
C SER A 357 -13.23 10.62 -3.72
N GLU A 358 -13.70 10.58 -2.47
CA GLU A 358 -13.41 11.57 -1.44
C GLU A 358 -12.01 11.43 -0.82
N LEU A 359 -11.50 10.22 -0.54
CA LEU A 359 -10.10 10.05 -0.12
C LEU A 359 -9.15 10.30 -1.29
N LYS A 360 -9.56 9.91 -2.50
CA LYS A 360 -8.91 10.34 -3.73
C LYS A 360 -8.88 11.88 -3.77
N ASN A 361 -9.99 12.56 -3.55
CA ASN A 361 -10.02 14.02 -3.50
C ASN A 361 -9.19 14.58 -2.33
N LEU A 362 -9.10 13.95 -1.17
CA LEU A 362 -8.21 14.39 -0.07
C LEU A 362 -6.73 14.18 -0.40
N MET A 363 -6.40 13.14 -1.18
CA MET A 363 -5.05 12.86 -1.69
C MET A 363 -4.71 13.66 -2.96
N PHE A 364 -5.70 14.20 -3.68
CA PHE A 364 -5.54 14.78 -5.02
C PHE A 364 -6.18 16.18 -5.23
N ALA A 365 -6.95 16.76 -4.31
CA ALA A 365 -7.65 18.04 -4.51
C ALA A 365 -6.73 19.25 -4.27
N ASN A 366 -6.19 19.74 -5.38
CA ASN A 366 -6.32 21.11 -5.91
C ASN A 366 -5.43 21.19 -7.16
N THR A 367 -5.78 20.40 -8.17
CA THR A 367 -5.37 20.63 -9.56
C THR A 367 -6.61 21.04 -10.34
N ASN A 368 -7.06 22.28 -10.13
CA ASN A 368 -7.95 23.01 -11.04
C ASN A 368 -7.60 24.49 -10.96
#